data_AF-A0A7U0N8P0-F1
#
_entry.id   AF-A0A7U0N8P0-F1
#
_cell.length_a   1.000
_cell.length_b   1.000
_cell.length_c   1.000
_cell.angle_alpha   90.00
_cell.angle_beta   90.00
_cell.angle_gamma   90.00
#
_symmetry.space_group_name_H-M   'P 1'
#
loop_
_entity.id
_entity.type
_entity.pdbx_description
1 polymer ?
#
loop_
_entity_poly.entity_id
_entity_poly.type
_entity_poly.pdbx_seq_one_letter_code
_entity_poly.pdbx_strand_id
1 'polypeptide(L)' 'MEIMDKQQLTLSRIQFIADVSQAAQCNAAEFLIAMSLISDLASQVLPDNDYQEIFYPADRQDSR' A
#
# COMPACT_ATOMS: atom_id res chain seq x y z
N MET A 1 14.91 4.60 20.68
CA MET A 1 13.53 5.11 20.77
C MET A 1 12.98 5.47 19.39
N GLU A 2 13.77 6.14 18.53
CA GLU A 2 13.31 6.58 17.19
C GLU A 2 12.83 5.49 16.20
N ILE A 3 13.37 4.26 16.26
CA ILE A 3 12.93 3.17 15.37
C ILE A 3 11.48 2.76 15.66
N MET A 4 11.09 2.70 16.94
CA MET A 4 9.72 2.40 17.35
C MET A 4 8.76 3.50 16.87
N ASP A 5 9.16 4.77 16.95
CA ASP A 5 8.33 5.90 16.49
C ASP A 5 8.11 5.86 14.97
N LYS A 6 9.14 5.53 14.20
CA LYS A 6 9.03 5.40 12.74
C LYS A 6 8.13 4.23 12.33
N GLN A 7 8.27 3.08 12.98
CA GLN A 7 7.41 1.92 12.70
C GLN A 7 5.94 2.20 13.01
N GLN A 8 5.69 2.81 14.17
CA GLN A 8 4.32 3.16 14.59
C GLN A 8 3.69 4.18 13.64
N LEU A 9 4.43 5.21 13.24
CA LEU A 9 3.94 6.21 12.28
C LEU A 9 3.59 5.59 10.92
N THR A 10 4.45 4.70 10.40
CA THR A 10 4.19 4.00 9.14
C THR A 10 2.96 3.11 9.23
N LEU A 11 2.81 2.35 10.31
CA LEU A 11 1.64 1.51 10.54
C LEU A 11 0.35 2.35 10.63
N SER A 12 0.39 3.51 11.31
CA SER A 12 -0.75 4.44 11.35
C SER A 12 -1.14 4.95 9.96
N ARG A 13 -0.17 5.19 9.06
CA ARG A 13 -0.44 5.60 7.68
C ARG A 13 -1.07 4.46 6.86
N ILE A 14 -0.56 3.24 7.01
CA ILE A 14 -1.13 2.05 6.36
C ILE A 14 -2.60 1.88 6.78
N GLN A 15 -2.86 1.96 8.09
CA GLN A 15 -4.22 1.84 8.62
C GLN A 15 -5.14 2.94 8.05
N PHE A 16 -4.68 4.19 8.05
CA PHE A 16 -5.45 5.30 7.49
C PHE A 16 -5.81 5.11 6.02
N ILE A 17 -4.86 4.67 5.19
CA ILE A 17 -5.12 4.41 3.76
C ILE A 17 -6.15 3.29 3.59
N ALA A 18 -6.04 2.21 4.38
CA ALA A 18 -6.99 1.11 4.34
C ALA A 18 -8.41 1.56 4.71
N ASP A 19 -8.55 2.31 5.82
CA ASP A 19 -9.83 2.82 6.31
C ASP A 19 -10.49 3.76 5.29
N VAL A 20 -9.72 4.69 4.72
CA VAL A 20 -10.23 5.62 3.69
C VAL A 20 -10.61 4.87 2.41
N SER A 21 -9.79 3.91 1.97
CA SER A 21 -10.08 3.15 0.74
C SER A 21 -11.36 2.34 0.86
N GLN A 22 -11.62 1.77 2.05
CA GLN A 22 -12.86 1.09 2.35
C GLN A 22 -14.05 2.06 2.42
N ALA A 23 -13.91 3.17 3.16
CA ALA A 23 -14.99 4.13 3.36
C ALA A 23 -15.39 4.85 2.06
N ALA A 24 -14.43 5.13 1.19
CA ALA A 24 -14.64 5.73 -0.12
C ALA A 24 -15.21 4.73 -1.14
N GLN A 25 -15.29 3.43 -0.80
CA GLN A 25 -15.70 2.35 -1.70
C GLN A 25 -14.91 2.38 -3.01
N CYS A 26 -13.57 2.44 -2.89
CA CYS A 26 -12.67 2.51 -4.03
C CYS A 26 -13.02 1.44 -5.07
N ASN A 27 -13.07 1.86 -6.33
CA ASN A 27 -13.18 0.93 -7.45
C ASN A 27 -11.87 0.14 -7.61
N ALA A 28 -11.87 -0.86 -8.50
CA ALA A 28 -10.73 -1.75 -8.67
C ALA A 28 -9.41 -1.01 -8.98
N ALA A 29 -9.43 0.03 -9.81
CA ALA A 29 -8.23 0.78 -10.16
C ALA A 29 -7.72 1.61 -8.97
N GLU A 30 -8.62 2.28 -8.25
CA GLU A 30 -8.28 3.04 -7.04
C GLU A 30 -7.75 2.13 -5.93
N PHE A 31 -8.31 0.94 -5.80
CA PHE A 31 -7.86 -0.05 -4.81
C PHE A 31 -6.45 -0.55 -5.11
N LEU A 32 -6.10 -0.77 -6.39
CA LEU A 32 -4.74 -1.14 -6.80
C LEU A 32 -3.73 -0.04 -6.42
N ILE A 33 -4.09 1.23 -6.61
CA ILE A 33 -3.25 2.37 -6.20
C ILE A 33 -3.06 2.37 -4.67
N ALA A 34 -4.15 2.19 -3.91
CA ALA A 34 -4.08 2.12 -2.45
C ALA A 34 -3.19 0.97 -1.96
N MET A 35 -3.30 -0.20 -2.58
CA MET A 35 -2.48 -1.37 -2.23
C MET A 35 -1.00 -1.17 -2.60
N SER A 36 -0.69 -0.48 -3.70
CA SER A 36 0.68 -0.07 -4.03
C SER A 36 1.26 0.82 -2.94
N LEU A 37 0.53 1.87 -2.53
CA LEU A 37 0.98 2.79 -1.48
C LEU A 37 1.18 2.08 -0.13
N ILE A 38 0.30 1.14 0.23
CA ILE A 38 0.46 0.33 1.45
C ILE A 38 1.71 -0.55 1.36
N SER A 39 1.97 -1.17 0.21
CA SER A 39 3.16 -2.00 -0.01
C SER A 39 4.45 -1.19 0.13
N ASP A 40 4.48 0.01 -0.43
CA ASP A 40 5.62 0.94 -0.34
C ASP A 40 5.87 1.45 1.08
N LEU A 41 4.81 1.60 1.88
CA LEU A 41 4.93 1.96 3.28
C LEU A 41 5.42 0.77 4.12
N ALA A 42 4.89 -0.43 3.86
CA ALA A 42 5.26 -1.63 4.58
C ALA A 42 6.75 -2.01 4.39
N SER A 43 7.30 -1.84 3.18
CA SER A 43 8.70 -2.11 2.88
C SER A 43 9.69 -1.27 3.69
N GLN A 44 9.28 -0.09 4.17
CA GLN A 44 10.13 0.79 4.97
C GLN A 44 10.34 0.33 6.42
N VAL A 45 9.52 -0.62 6.89
CA VAL A 45 9.47 -1.04 8.29
C VAL A 45 9.60 -2.54 8.50
N LEU A 46 9.41 -3.33 7.45
CA LEU A 46 9.67 -4.76 7.44
C LEU A 46 11.16 -5.01 7.17
N PRO A 47 11.92 -5.60 8.12
CA PRO A 47 13.30 -5.98 7.87
C PRO A 47 13.35 -7.12 6.84
N ASP A 48 14.31 -7.04 5.90
CA ASP A 48 14.59 -8.04 4.86
C ASP A 48 13.48 -8.32 3.82
N ASN A 49 12.64 -7.33 3.52
CA ASN A 49 11.68 -7.50 2.42
C ASN A 49 12.38 -7.25 1.08
N ASP A 50 12.93 -8.31 0.46
CA ASP A 50 13.28 -8.42 -0.97
C ASP A 50 12.00 -8.29 -1.84
N TYR A 51 11.22 -7.24 -1.59
CA TYR A 51 9.98 -6.98 -2.28
C TYR A 51 10.34 -6.53 -3.70
N GLN A 52 10.41 -7.48 -4.62
CA GLN A 52 10.46 -7.21 -6.04
C GLN A 52 9.21 -6.39 -6.38
N GLU A 53 9.39 -5.16 -6.89
CA GLU A 53 8.31 -4.28 -7.34
C GLU A 53 7.32 -5.09 -8.18
N ILE A 54 6.19 -5.46 -7.58
CA ILE A 54 5.08 -6.07 -8.31
C ILE A 54 4.42 -4.91 -9.04
N PHE A 55 4.93 -4.61 -10.24
CA PHE A 55 4.36 -3.60 -11.11
C PHE A 55 2.99 -4.11 -11.58
N TYR A 56 1.91 -3.60 -10.98
CA TYR A 56 0.56 -3.86 -11.47
C TYR A 56 0.32 -2.94 -12.68
N PRO A 57 0.26 -3.45 -13.92
CA PRO A 57 -0.15 -2.64 -15.05
C PRO A 57 -1.64 -2.33 -14.85
N ALA A 58 -1.94 -1.10 -14.41
CA ALA A 58 -3.32 -0.62 -14.27
C ALA A 58 -4.09 -0.60 -15.60
N ASP A 59 -3.39 -0.80 -16.72
CA ASP A 59 -3.89 -0.62 -18.09
C ASP A 59 -4.21 -1.91 -18.85
N ARG A 60 -4.21 -3.09 -18.23
CA ARG A 60 -4.73 -4.29 -18.91
C ARG A 60 -6.26 -4.33 -18.87
N GLN A 61 -6.87 -3.45 -19.66
CA GLN A 61 -8.17 -3.72 -20.26
C GLN A 61 -8.01 -4.90 -21.22
N ASP A 62 -8.17 -6.12 -20.71
CA ASP A 62 -8.41 -7.28 -21.57
C ASP A 62 -9.75 -7.08 -22.27
N SER A 63 -9.66 -6.48 -23.45
CA SER A 63 -10.71 -6.53 -24.45
C SER A 63 -10.54 -7.84 -25.22
N ARG A 64 -11.19 -8.92 -24.77
CA ARG A 64 -11.70 -10.01 -25.62
C ARG A 64 -12.50 -11.05 -24.85
#